data_AF-A0A1D7U1E0-F1
#
_entry.id   AF-A0A1D7U1E0-F1
#
_cell.length_a   1.000
_cell.length_b   1.000
_cell.length_c   1.000
_cell.angle_alpha   90.00
_cell.angle_beta   90.00
_cell.angle_gamma   90.00
#
_symmetry.space_group_name_H-M   'P 1'
#
loop_
_entity.id
_entity.type
_entity.pdbx_description
1 polymer ?
#
loop_
_entity_poly.entity_id
_entity_poly.type
_entity_poly.pdbx_seq_one_letter_code
_entity_poly.pdbx_strand_id
1 'polypeptide(L)'
;MKVVQDLIAYFDRRGKLSRRQLKKLLDQNSVASEAPPNMHGLCEKIGAVYYFRITGVIEGQLWGTDIYSGDSALGAAAVHVGLLKPGKTGIFRVTVVTPPEKFPGTERNGVTSTEYGSYQYAWQLAAV
;
A
#
# COMPACT_ATOMS: atom_id res chain seq x y z
N MET A 1 -1.52 18.03 -4.47
CA MET A 1 -0.50 16.95 -4.41
C MET A 1 -0.83 15.72 -5.29
N LYS A 2 -2.10 15.35 -5.52
CA LYS A 2 -2.48 14.19 -6.35
C LYS A 2 -1.92 14.21 -7.79
N VAL A 3 -1.97 15.35 -8.48
CA VAL A 3 -1.46 15.48 -9.87
C VAL A 3 0.02 15.10 -10.01
N VAL A 4 0.84 15.46 -9.03
CA VAL A 4 2.28 15.13 -9.04
C VAL A 4 2.50 13.63 -8.81
N GLN A 5 1.72 13.01 -7.91
CA GLN A 5 1.76 11.56 -7.70
C GLN A 5 1.31 10.80 -8.95
N ASP A 6 0.26 11.26 -9.63
CA ASP A 6 -0.22 10.66 -10.89
C ASP A 6 0.84 10.69 -11.99
N LEU A 7 1.57 11.81 -12.12
CA LEU A 7 2.67 11.95 -13.08
C LEU A 7 3.85 11.03 -12.75
N ILE A 8 4.23 10.93 -11.48
CA ILE A 8 5.28 10.01 -11.03
C ILE A 8 4.85 8.55 -11.25
N ALA A 9 3.61 8.20 -10.91
CA ALA A 9 3.04 6.88 -11.16
C ALA A 9 2.98 6.55 -12.66
N TYR A 10 2.74 7.54 -13.52
CA TYR A 10 2.81 7.37 -14.97
C TYR A 10 4.22 6.99 -15.44
N PHE A 11 5.26 7.71 -15.00
CA PHE A 11 6.63 7.42 -15.42
C PHE A 11 7.20 6.14 -14.77
N ASP A 12 6.86 5.85 -13.51
CA ASP A 12 7.23 4.60 -12.83
C ASP A 12 6.69 3.38 -13.58
N ARG A 13 5.38 3.35 -13.87
CA ARG A 13 4.73 2.24 -14.60
C ARG A 13 5.31 2.02 -16.00
N ARG A 14 5.84 3.07 -16.64
CA ARG A 14 6.48 2.97 -17.96
C ARG A 14 7.98 2.64 -17.89
N GLY A 15 8.53 2.40 -16.70
CA GLY A 15 9.96 2.12 -16.50
C GLY A 15 10.85 3.32 -16.86
N LYS A 16 10.30 4.54 -16.85
CA LYS A 16 11.03 5.77 -17.18
C LYS A 16 11.76 6.37 -15.98
N LEU A 17 11.50 5.85 -14.78
CA LEU A 17 12.22 6.18 -13.56
C LEU A 17 12.93 4.93 -13.04
N SER A 18 14.24 5.03 -12.81
CA SER A 18 14.96 4.02 -12.03
C SER A 18 14.52 4.08 -10.56
N ARG A 19 14.68 2.98 -9.81
CA ARG A 19 14.39 2.94 -8.36
C ARG A 19 15.06 4.09 -7.59
N ARG A 20 16.32 4.42 -7.94
CA ARG A 20 17.05 5.54 -7.32
C ARG A 20 16.40 6.89 -7.61
N GLN A 21 16.00 7.13 -8.86
CA GLN A 21 15.31 8.38 -9.24
C GLN A 21 13.95 8.49 -8.57
N LEU A 22 13.18 7.40 -8.55
CA LEU A 22 11.87 7.36 -7.91
C LEU A 22 11.98 7.66 -6.42
N LYS A 23 12.87 6.97 -5.70
CA LYS A 23 13.11 7.23 -4.27
C LYS A 23 13.52 8.68 -4.02
N LYS A 24 14.45 9.21 -4.82
CA LYS A 24 14.89 10.62 -4.71
C LYS A 24 13.73 11.60 -4.88
N LEU A 25 12.85 11.37 -5.86
CA LEU A 25 11.67 12.23 -6.10
C LEU A 25 10.66 12.16 -4.94
N LEU A 26 10.45 10.96 -4.38
CA LEU A 26 9.51 10.77 -3.28
C LEU A 26 10.01 11.39 -1.97
N ASP A 27 11.32 11.26 -1.70
CA ASP A 27 11.95 11.81 -0.49
C ASP A 27 12.17 13.32 -0.57
N GLN A 28 12.80 13.84 -1.65
CA GLN A 28 13.28 15.23 -1.68
C GLN A 28 12.18 16.26 -1.90
N ASN A 29 11.10 15.88 -2.58
CA ASN A 29 10.02 16.80 -2.93
C ASN A 29 8.77 16.61 -2.05
N SER A 30 8.88 15.83 -0.96
CA SER A 30 7.76 15.47 -0.07
C SER A 30 6.52 14.97 -0.84
N VAL A 31 6.74 14.24 -1.93
CA VAL A 31 5.65 13.79 -2.81
C VAL A 31 4.90 12.62 -2.19
N ALA A 32 5.60 11.75 -1.47
CA ALA A 32 4.97 10.72 -0.66
C ALA A 32 4.28 11.41 0.54
N SER A 33 2.96 11.27 0.60
CA SER A 33 2.18 11.75 1.74
C SER A 33 2.27 10.77 2.90
N GLU A 34 1.96 11.21 4.11
CA GLU A 34 1.74 10.28 5.22
C GLU A 34 0.59 9.33 4.88
N ALA A 35 0.72 8.07 5.30
CA ALA A 35 -0.30 7.07 5.07
C ALA A 35 -1.59 7.43 5.82
N PRO A 36 -2.76 7.34 5.17
CA PRO A 36 -4.02 7.28 5.89
C PRO A 36 -4.09 5.98 6.73
N PRO A 37 -5.02 5.88 7.70
CA PRO A 37 -5.21 4.65 8.48
C PRO A 37 -5.53 3.44 7.60
N ASN A 38 -6.33 3.64 6.54
CA ASN A 38 -6.72 2.64 5.54
C ASN A 38 -6.94 3.31 4.17
N MET A 39 -7.32 2.53 3.16
CA MET A 39 -7.53 3.00 1.78
C MET A 39 -8.99 3.38 1.46
N HIS A 40 -9.83 3.59 2.47
CA HIS A 40 -11.21 3.99 2.25
C HIS A 40 -11.29 5.33 1.49
N GLY A 41 -12.12 5.39 0.45
CA GLY A 41 -12.24 6.57 -0.43
C GLY A 41 -11.07 6.79 -1.41
N LEU A 42 -10.06 5.92 -1.41
CA LEU A 42 -8.92 5.97 -2.35
C LEU A 42 -8.93 4.84 -3.38
N CYS A 43 -9.79 3.84 -3.20
CA CYS A 43 -9.87 2.65 -4.05
C CYS A 43 -10.92 2.73 -5.18
N GLU A 44 -11.54 3.88 -5.44
CA GLU A 44 -12.59 4.03 -6.46
C GLU A 44 -12.10 3.72 -7.88
N LYS A 45 -10.82 3.95 -8.16
CA LYS A 45 -10.22 3.77 -9.48
C LYS A 45 -9.20 2.64 -9.46
N ILE A 46 -9.57 1.50 -10.06
CA ILE A 46 -8.65 0.37 -10.28
C ILE A 46 -7.41 0.85 -11.05
N GLY A 47 -6.23 0.42 -10.61
CA GLY A 47 -4.94 0.80 -11.17
C GLY A 47 -4.46 2.20 -10.74
N ALA A 48 -5.18 2.90 -9.87
CA ALA A 48 -4.64 4.07 -9.18
C ALA A 48 -3.45 3.66 -8.30
N VAL A 49 -2.44 4.52 -8.27
CA VAL A 49 -1.19 4.29 -7.53
C VAL A 49 -0.95 5.47 -6.62
N TYR A 50 -0.67 5.16 -5.36
CA TYR A 50 -0.34 6.14 -4.33
C TYR A 50 1.03 5.81 -3.76
N TYR A 51 1.74 6.86 -3.34
CA TYR A 51 2.99 6.71 -2.62
C TYR A 51 2.80 7.23 -1.21
N PHE A 52 2.97 6.35 -0.24
CA PHE A 52 2.78 6.68 1.16
C PHE A 52 4.04 6.44 1.97
N ARG A 53 4.29 7.33 2.91
CA ARG A 53 5.15 7.05 4.06
C ARG A 53 4.33 6.23 5.06
N ILE A 54 4.73 4.99 5.26
CA ILE A 54 4.04 4.02 6.14
C ILE A 54 4.97 3.69 7.30
N THR A 55 4.42 3.69 8.51
CA THR A 55 5.07 3.15 9.71
C THR A 55 4.48 1.79 10.04
N GLY A 56 5.34 0.79 10.23
CA GLY A 56 4.93 -0.58 10.49
C GLY A 56 4.35 -0.74 11.89
N VAL A 57 3.22 -1.46 11.98
CA VAL A 57 2.57 -1.82 13.24
C VAL A 57 2.21 -3.30 13.23
N ILE A 58 2.03 -3.91 14.40
CA ILE A 58 1.60 -5.32 14.53
C ILE A 58 0.12 -5.47 14.88
N GLU A 59 -0.54 -4.35 15.15
CA GLU A 59 -1.96 -4.27 15.50
C GLU A 59 -2.75 -3.51 14.43
N GLY A 60 -4.06 -3.73 14.40
CA GLY A 60 -4.97 -3.06 13.49
C GLY A 60 -5.84 -4.05 12.71
N GLN A 61 -6.87 -3.52 12.05
CA GLN A 61 -7.74 -4.32 11.20
C GLN A 61 -7.00 -4.70 9.92
N LEU A 62 -6.99 -5.98 9.59
CA LEU A 62 -6.28 -6.49 8.42
C LEU A 62 -7.05 -7.68 7.84
N TRP A 63 -7.40 -7.58 6.57
CA TRP A 63 -8.08 -8.65 5.85
C TRP A 63 -7.39 -8.94 4.53
N GLY A 64 -7.15 -10.21 4.26
CA GLY A 64 -6.47 -10.65 3.06
C GLY A 64 -4.97 -10.82 3.19
N THR A 65 -4.39 -11.41 2.15
CA THR A 65 -2.99 -11.78 2.06
C THR A 65 -2.47 -11.39 0.69
N ASP A 66 -1.40 -10.59 0.66
CA ASP A 66 -0.81 -9.96 -0.54
C ASP A 66 -1.72 -8.94 -1.23
N ILE A 67 -3.02 -9.22 -1.29
CA ILE A 67 -4.10 -8.29 -1.63
C ILE A 67 -4.96 -8.09 -0.38
N TYR A 68 -5.12 -6.82 0.01
CA TYR A 68 -5.82 -6.42 1.23
C TYR A 68 -7.10 -5.66 0.90
N SER A 69 -8.12 -5.79 1.75
CA SER A 69 -9.36 -5.03 1.60
C SER A 69 -9.14 -3.52 1.80
N GLY A 70 -10.00 -2.69 1.21
CA GLY A 70 -9.87 -1.22 1.28
C GLY A 70 -9.85 -0.63 2.70
N ASP A 71 -10.45 -1.31 3.67
CA ASP A 71 -10.46 -0.93 5.09
C ASP A 71 -9.29 -1.47 5.91
N SER A 72 -8.40 -2.27 5.32
CA SER A 72 -7.21 -2.80 5.98
C SER A 72 -6.18 -1.71 6.32
N ALA A 73 -5.51 -1.87 7.47
CA ALA A 73 -4.49 -0.96 7.97
C ALA A 73 -3.17 -1.08 7.18
N LEU A 74 -2.68 0.04 6.63
CA LEU A 74 -1.47 0.06 5.79
C LEU A 74 -0.22 -0.40 6.53
N GLY A 75 -0.06 0.05 7.78
CA GLY A 75 1.09 -0.30 8.62
C GLY A 75 1.13 -1.78 8.98
N ALA A 76 -0.02 -2.37 9.30
CA ALA A 76 -0.15 -3.80 9.60
C ALA A 76 0.13 -4.64 8.35
N ALA A 77 -0.46 -4.27 7.21
CA ALA A 77 -0.21 -4.94 5.94
C ALA A 77 1.28 -4.90 5.53
N ALA A 78 1.97 -3.78 5.77
CA ALA A 78 3.38 -3.62 5.46
C ALA A 78 4.29 -4.56 6.27
N VAL A 79 3.95 -4.79 7.54
CA VAL A 79 4.62 -5.80 8.37
C VAL A 79 4.21 -7.20 7.96
N HIS A 80 2.91 -7.46 7.76
CA HIS A 80 2.37 -8.76 7.37
C HIS A 80 3.02 -9.31 6.10
N VAL A 81 3.18 -8.51 5.05
CA VAL A 81 3.86 -8.93 3.81
C VAL A 81 5.39 -8.97 3.92
N GLY A 82 5.96 -8.56 5.06
CA GLY A 82 7.40 -8.62 5.34
C GLY A 82 8.22 -7.50 4.70
N LEU A 83 7.56 -6.45 4.21
CA LEU A 83 8.23 -5.31 3.59
C LEU A 83 8.74 -4.29 4.62
N LEU A 84 8.26 -4.36 5.86
CA LEU A 84 8.62 -3.43 6.93
C LEU A 84 8.68 -4.14 8.28
N LYS A 85 9.60 -3.71 9.16
CA LYS A 85 9.63 -4.17 10.56
C LYS A 85 8.73 -3.28 11.43
N PRO A 86 8.18 -3.78 12.55
CA PRO A 86 7.42 -2.96 13.50
C PRO A 86 8.19 -1.71 13.95
N GLY A 87 7.50 -0.56 14.01
CA GLY A 87 8.07 0.73 14.40
C GLY A 87 9.04 1.35 13.39
N LYS A 88 9.29 0.72 12.24
CA LYS A 88 10.09 1.31 11.16
C LYS A 88 9.19 2.03 10.18
N THR A 89 9.73 3.07 9.56
CA THR A 89 9.04 3.88 8.56
C THR A 89 9.72 3.72 7.20
N GLY A 90 8.92 3.57 6.15
CA GLY A 90 9.40 3.47 4.77
C GLY A 90 8.41 4.08 3.78
N ILE A 91 8.86 4.32 2.56
CA ILE A 91 7.98 4.75 1.46
C ILE A 91 7.60 3.53 0.62
N PHE A 92 6.30 3.39 0.38
CA PHE A 92 5.75 2.26 -0.36
C PHE A 92 4.83 2.73 -1.48
N ARG A 93 4.77 1.91 -2.52
CA ARG A 93 3.81 2.03 -3.61
C ARG A 93 2.58 1.21 -3.24
N VAL A 94 1.43 1.88 -3.11
CA VAL A 94 0.12 1.24 -2.89
C VAL A 94 -0.67 1.31 -4.19
N THR A 95 -1.10 0.17 -4.70
CA THR A 95 -1.83 0.06 -5.97
C THR A 95 -3.23 -0.46 -5.71
N VAL A 96 -4.24 0.26 -6.18
CA VAL A 96 -5.62 -0.20 -6.18
C VAL A 96 -5.78 -1.30 -7.23
N VAL A 97 -6.35 -2.43 -6.84
CA VAL A 97 -6.52 -3.60 -7.71
C VAL A 97 -7.98 -4.05 -7.73
N THR A 98 -8.33 -4.90 -8.70
CA THR A 98 -9.64 -5.55 -8.71
C THR A 98 -9.77 -6.41 -7.45
N PRO A 99 -10.84 -6.24 -6.65
CA PRO A 99 -11.04 -7.06 -5.46
C PRO A 99 -11.26 -8.53 -5.84
N PRO A 100 -10.62 -9.48 -5.10
CA PRO A 100 -10.91 -10.89 -5.27
C PRO A 100 -12.30 -11.22 -4.72
N GLU A 101 -12.86 -12.37 -5.09
CA GLU A 101 -14.13 -12.85 -4.54
C GLU A 101 -14.06 -13.12 -3.03
N LYS A 102 -12.88 -13.50 -2.53
CA LYS A 102 -12.58 -13.73 -1.11
C LYS A 102 -11.16 -13.27 -0.80
N PHE A 103 -10.98 -12.72 0.39
CA PHE A 103 -9.69 -12.34 0.96
C PHE A 103 -9.20 -13.47 1.88
N PRO A 104 -8.13 -14.20 1.53
CA PRO A 104 -7.58 -15.24 2.40
C PRO A 104 -6.86 -14.63 3.61
N GLY A 105 -7.17 -15.11 4.82
CA GLY A 105 -6.47 -14.74 6.04
C GLY A 105 -5.25 -15.65 6.28
N THR A 106 -4.14 -15.07 6.73
CA THR A 106 -2.92 -15.78 7.12
C THR A 106 -2.23 -15.10 8.30
N GLU A 107 -1.31 -15.82 8.95
CA GLU A 107 -0.37 -15.21 9.89
C GLU A 107 1.02 -15.15 9.24
N ARG A 108 1.57 -13.95 9.14
CA ARG A 108 2.89 -13.70 8.55
C ARG A 108 3.60 -12.61 9.35
N ASN A 109 4.90 -12.80 9.58
CA ASN A 109 5.77 -11.82 10.24
C ASN A 109 5.23 -11.32 11.61
N GLY A 110 4.53 -12.18 12.35
CA GLY A 110 3.95 -11.84 13.65
C GLY A 110 2.70 -10.95 13.58
N VAL A 111 2.06 -10.86 12.42
CA VAL A 111 0.79 -10.17 12.20
C VAL A 111 -0.21 -11.17 11.64
N THR A 112 -1.43 -11.14 12.15
CA THR A 112 -2.54 -11.97 11.66
C THR A 112 -3.46 -11.14 10.78
N SER A 113 -3.73 -11.62 9.57
CA SER A 113 -4.81 -11.15 8.71
C SER A 113 -6.00 -12.10 8.81
N THR A 114 -7.20 -11.53 8.87
CA THR A 114 -8.44 -12.30 8.96
C THR A 114 -8.97 -12.57 7.56
N GLU A 115 -9.55 -13.76 7.36
CA GLU A 115 -10.25 -14.03 6.12
C GLU A 115 -11.51 -13.16 6.00
N TYR A 116 -11.87 -12.78 4.78
CA TYR A 116 -13.07 -11.98 4.55
C TYR A 116 -13.73 -12.36 3.23
N GLY A 117 -15.05 -12.23 3.18
CA GLY A 117 -15.82 -12.45 1.96
C GLY A 117 -15.59 -11.36 0.92
N SER A 118 -16.53 -11.22 -0.02
CA SER A 118 -16.46 -10.18 -1.04
C SER A 118 -16.49 -8.78 -0.41
N TYR A 119 -15.61 -7.90 -0.90
CA TYR A 119 -15.55 -6.49 -0.51
C TYR A 119 -15.26 -5.62 -1.73
N GLN A 120 -15.76 -4.39 -1.71
CA GLN A 120 -15.82 -3.51 -2.89
C GLN A 120 -14.45 -3.01 -3.36
N TYR A 121 -13.48 -2.99 -2.45
CA TYR A 121 -12.20 -2.32 -2.65
C TYR A 121 -11.03 -3.21 -2.25
N ALA A 122 -9.99 -3.20 -3.07
CA ALA A 122 -8.76 -3.91 -2.76
C ALA A 122 -7.53 -3.12 -3.19
N TRP A 123 -6.43 -3.41 -2.53
CA TRP A 123 -5.13 -2.84 -2.85
C TRP A 123 -4.02 -3.83 -2.49
N GLN A 124 -2.86 -3.60 -3.09
CA GLN A 124 -1.62 -4.30 -2.76
C GLN A 124 -0.51 -3.27 -2.53
N LEU A 125 0.52 -3.65 -1.79
CA LEU A 125 1.68 -2.80 -1.54
C LEU A 125 2.99 -3.41 -2.06
N ALA A 126 3.93 -2.55 -2.43
CA ALA A 126 5.27 -2.93 -2.82
C ALA A 126 6.29 -1.88 -2.35
N ALA A 127 7.53 -2.33 -2.11
CA ALA A 127 8.66 -1.41 -1.94
C ALA A 127 8.97 -0.66 -3.24
N VAL A 128 9.54 0.53 -3.08
CA VAL A 128 9.98 1.42 -4.17
C VAL A 128 11.43 1.15 -4.57
#